data_AF-A0A9D8LEM4-F1
#
_entry.id   AF-A0A9D8LEM4-F1
#
_cell.length_a   1.000
_cell.length_b   1.000
_cell.length_c   1.000
_cell.angle_alpha   90.00
_cell.angle_beta   90.00
_cell.angle_gamma   90.00
#
_symmetry.space_group_name_H-M   'P 1'
#
loop_
_entity.id
_entity.type
_entity.pdbx_description
1 polymer ?
#
loop_
_entity_poly.entity_id
_entity_poly.type
_entity_poly.pdbx_seq_one_letter_code
_entity_poly.pdbx_strand_id
1 'polypeptide(L)'
;MRRDAASAVGERCIGAGQFEQRHAGGAQRDRGVGIELRGNAESVCRSHHILGADLEAEIAVITGDVPMGVSPEEARGLIRLVMLVNDVSLRNLIPAELAKGFGFLQSKPSSACSPVAVTPEELGSAWKDGKLHLPLLAQINGKPFGKPQAGVDMTFDFGVLIAHAAKTRPLVAGSVVGSGTVSNRDADGGPGRPIAEGGLGYACIAEQRMVETIREGAARTPFLRFGDSVRIEMKNASGHSIFGAIEQEIMPYVR
;
A
#
# COMPACT_ATOMS: atom_id res chain seq x y z
N MET A 1 24.72 44.67 -30.59
CA MET A 1 23.26 44.73 -30.76
C MET A 1 22.85 43.67 -31.78
N ARG A 2 21.88 42.80 -31.43
CA ARG A 2 21.17 41.77 -32.25
C ARG A 2 22.05 40.55 -32.65
N ARG A 3 21.85 39.29 -32.20
CA ARG A 3 20.67 38.36 -32.17
C ARG A 3 19.99 38.27 -33.54
N ASP A 4 19.71 37.13 -34.19
CA ASP A 4 19.71 35.71 -33.82
C ASP A 4 19.71 34.80 -35.09
N ALA A 5 20.15 33.55 -34.89
CA ALA A 5 19.63 32.25 -35.37
C ALA A 5 19.59 31.85 -36.87
N ALA A 6 20.22 30.68 -37.15
CA ALA A 6 19.65 29.60 -37.97
C ALA A 6 20.34 28.24 -37.66
N SER A 7 19.50 27.26 -37.28
CA SER A 7 19.55 25.80 -37.52
C SER A 7 20.89 25.02 -37.55
N ALA A 8 20.98 23.95 -36.73
CA ALA A 8 21.41 22.63 -37.22
C ALA A 8 21.03 21.51 -36.22
N VAL A 9 20.49 20.45 -36.81
CA VAL A 9 20.23 19.12 -36.25
C VAL A 9 21.51 18.49 -35.69
N GLY A 10 21.40 17.73 -34.61
CA GLY A 10 22.52 16.97 -34.07
C GLY A 10 22.04 15.87 -33.12
N GLU A 11 21.78 14.70 -33.71
CA GLU A 11 21.76 13.41 -33.02
C GLU A 11 22.97 13.29 -32.08
N ARG A 12 22.72 12.92 -30.82
CA ARG A 12 23.74 12.26 -30.01
C ARG A 12 23.09 11.15 -29.20
N CYS A 13 23.29 9.94 -29.69
CA CYS A 13 23.30 8.72 -28.89
C CYS A 13 24.06 8.97 -27.58
N ILE A 14 23.41 8.72 -26.45
CA ILE A 14 24.10 8.60 -25.16
C ILE A 14 23.97 7.13 -24.77
N GLY A 15 25.14 6.48 -24.76
CA GLY A 15 25.28 5.05 -24.65
C GLY A 15 24.92 4.48 -23.27
N ALA A 16 24.73 3.17 -23.29
CA ALA A 16 24.67 2.32 -22.12
C ALA A 16 25.89 2.56 -21.22
N GLY A 17 25.65 2.95 -19.97
CA GLY A 17 26.71 3.06 -18.95
C GLY A 17 26.67 4.38 -18.20
N GLN A 18 25.64 4.60 -17.39
CA GLN A 18 25.67 5.43 -16.19
C GLN A 18 24.37 5.21 -15.40
N PHE A 19 24.19 3.97 -14.94
CA PHE A 19 23.28 3.66 -13.83
C PHE A 19 23.91 4.23 -12.54
N GLU A 20 23.65 5.50 -12.29
CA GLU A 20 23.98 6.12 -11.01
C GLU A 20 23.00 5.57 -9.97
N GLN A 21 23.55 4.76 -9.05
CA GLN A 21 22.88 4.22 -7.88
C GLN A 21 22.30 5.36 -7.03
N ARG A 22 21.03 5.69 -7.22
CA ARG A 22 20.26 6.42 -6.20
C ARG A 22 19.68 5.41 -5.23
N HIS A 23 20.45 5.08 -4.20
CA HIS A 23 19.91 4.56 -2.94
C HIS A 23 19.04 5.64 -2.29
N ALA A 24 17.74 5.64 -2.60
CA ALA A 24 16.74 6.31 -1.76
C ALA A 24 16.49 5.44 -0.51
N GLY A 25 17.47 5.42 0.39
CA GLY A 25 17.49 4.58 1.60
C GLY A 25 16.73 5.18 2.79
N GLY A 26 15.54 5.73 2.58
CA GLY A 26 14.70 6.26 3.66
C GLY A 26 13.28 5.73 3.55
N ALA A 27 12.68 5.33 4.68
CA ALA A 27 11.25 5.08 4.73
C ALA A 27 10.50 6.36 4.37
N GLN A 28 9.87 6.39 3.19
CA GLN A 28 9.06 7.53 2.78
C GLN A 28 7.67 7.35 3.36
N ARG A 29 7.27 8.24 4.27
CA ARG A 29 5.91 8.31 4.78
C ARG A 29 5.33 9.69 4.56
N ASP A 30 4.11 9.70 4.04
CA ASP A 30 3.31 10.89 4.08
C ASP A 30 2.63 11.01 5.45
N ARG A 31 2.36 12.23 5.91
CA ARG A 31 1.49 12.39 7.09
C ARG A 31 0.09 12.02 6.64
N GLY A 32 -0.36 10.80 6.95
CA GLY A 32 -1.75 10.44 6.79
C GLY A 32 -2.62 11.53 7.42
N VAL A 33 -3.41 12.21 6.60
CA VAL A 33 -4.49 13.08 7.05
C VAL A 33 -5.41 12.17 7.86
N GLY A 34 -5.81 12.60 9.07
CA GLY A 34 -6.48 11.77 10.08
C GLY A 34 -7.38 10.71 9.46
N ILE A 35 -7.00 9.44 9.65
CA ILE A 35 -7.67 8.32 9.02
C ILE A 35 -9.07 8.22 9.62
N GLU A 36 -10.09 8.61 8.85
CA GLU A 36 -11.47 8.17 9.13
C GLU A 36 -11.51 6.68 8.79
N LEU A 37 -11.47 5.85 9.83
CA LEU A 37 -11.57 4.40 9.69
C LEU A 37 -13.02 4.00 9.62
N ARG A 38 -13.41 3.43 8.48
CA ARG A 38 -14.77 2.95 8.26
C ARG A 38 -14.93 1.49 8.63
N GLY A 39 -16.15 1.15 9.04
CA GLY A 39 -16.55 -0.23 9.34
C GLY A 39 -16.57 -1.10 8.09
N ASN A 40 -16.42 -2.41 8.29
CA ASN A 40 -16.26 -3.42 7.23
C ASN A 40 -17.25 -3.30 6.04
N ALA A 41 -18.52 -2.98 6.30
CA ALA A 41 -19.58 -2.94 5.29
C ALA A 41 -19.83 -1.54 4.69
N GLU A 42 -19.03 -0.53 5.04
CA GLU A 42 -19.21 0.82 4.53
C GLU A 42 -18.48 1.00 3.19
N SER A 43 -19.19 1.54 2.21
CA SER A 43 -18.75 1.67 0.82
C SER A 43 -17.43 2.45 0.69
N VAL A 44 -16.45 1.87 -0.01
CA VAL A 44 -15.04 2.31 -0.16
C VAL A 44 -14.88 3.65 -0.82
N CYS A 45 -15.67 3.90 -1.86
CA CYS A 45 -15.41 5.03 -2.72
C CYS A 45 -16.72 5.61 -3.19
N ARG A 46 -17.00 6.79 -2.66
CA ARG A 46 -18.17 7.63 -2.91
C ARG A 46 -17.83 8.71 -3.96
N SER A 47 -16.99 8.36 -4.93
CA SER A 47 -16.39 9.33 -5.85
C SER A 47 -16.68 8.97 -7.30
N HIS A 48 -16.64 9.95 -8.20
CA HIS A 48 -16.99 9.73 -9.61
C HIS A 48 -16.04 8.69 -10.25
N HIS A 49 -16.56 7.75 -11.04
CA HIS A 49 -15.80 6.63 -11.66
C HIS A 49 -14.53 7.06 -12.44
N ILE A 50 -14.41 8.34 -12.78
CA ILE A 50 -13.25 8.91 -13.48
C ILE A 50 -12.03 9.14 -12.59
N LEU A 51 -12.14 9.01 -11.27
CA LEU A 51 -11.07 9.39 -10.33
C LEU A 51 -10.00 8.30 -10.12
N GLY A 52 -10.19 7.12 -10.73
CA GLY A 52 -9.24 6.02 -10.69
C GLY A 52 -9.20 5.35 -9.32
N ALA A 53 -10.35 4.84 -8.86
CA ALA A 53 -10.47 4.17 -7.58
C ALA A 53 -9.65 2.88 -7.55
N ASP A 54 -8.88 2.70 -6.48
CA ASP A 54 -7.97 1.57 -6.30
C ASP A 54 -8.02 1.08 -4.85
N LEU A 55 -7.79 -0.22 -4.68
CA LEU A 55 -7.51 -0.82 -3.38
C LEU A 55 -6.02 -0.67 -3.05
N GLU A 56 -5.69 -0.61 -1.78
CA GLU A 56 -4.33 -0.81 -1.27
C GLU A 56 -4.41 -1.70 -0.05
N ALA A 57 -4.21 -3.01 -0.24
CA ALA A 57 -4.27 -3.94 0.87
C ALA A 57 -2.97 -3.89 1.69
N GLU A 58 -3.11 -3.56 2.97
CA GLU A 58 -2.00 -3.38 3.91
C GLU A 58 -2.20 -4.16 5.21
N ILE A 59 -1.11 -4.30 5.97
CA ILE A 59 -1.15 -4.64 7.39
C ILE A 59 -0.97 -3.34 8.17
N ALA A 60 -1.69 -3.18 9.29
CA ALA A 60 -1.46 -2.08 10.20
C ALA A 60 -1.31 -2.58 11.64
N VAL A 61 -0.54 -1.84 12.43
CA VAL A 61 -0.41 -2.06 13.87
C VAL A 61 -0.96 -0.89 14.65
N ILE A 62 -1.52 -1.18 15.82
CA ILE A 62 -1.97 -0.20 16.81
C ILE A 62 -0.96 -0.22 17.96
N THR A 63 -0.42 0.94 18.31
CA THR A 63 0.58 1.05 19.38
C THR A 63 -0.04 1.40 20.72
N GLY A 64 0.66 1.07 21.80
CA GLY A 64 0.52 1.78 23.08
C GLY A 64 1.15 3.17 23.00
N ASP A 65 1.46 3.78 24.14
CA ASP A 65 2.25 5.01 24.16
C ASP A 65 3.68 4.73 23.71
N VAL A 66 4.16 5.54 22.77
CA VAL A 66 5.49 5.45 22.20
C VAL A 66 6.27 6.73 22.52
N PRO A 67 7.38 6.65 23.26
CA PRO A 67 8.19 7.82 23.55
C PRO A 67 8.85 8.36 22.28
N MET A 68 9.07 9.68 22.25
CA MET A 68 9.84 10.30 21.18
C MET A 68 11.27 9.75 21.18
N GLY A 69 11.78 9.40 20.00
CA GLY A 69 13.15 8.89 19.83
C GLY A 69 13.34 7.43 20.26
N VAL A 70 12.26 6.65 20.40
CA VAL A 70 12.32 5.20 20.68
C VAL A 70 13.20 4.45 19.67
N SER A 71 13.92 3.41 20.12
CA SER A 71 14.63 2.51 19.21
C SER A 71 13.68 1.59 18.45
N PRO A 72 14.04 1.07 17.26
CA PRO A 72 13.23 0.06 16.56
C PRO A 72 12.93 -1.17 17.41
N GLU A 73 13.90 -1.63 18.21
CA GLU A 73 13.77 -2.82 19.06
C GLU A 73 12.72 -2.59 20.17
N GLU A 74 12.80 -1.47 20.89
CA GLU A 74 11.82 -1.12 21.92
C GLU A 74 10.44 -0.88 21.30
N ALA A 75 10.38 -0.23 20.12
CA ALA A 75 9.13 0.04 19.42
C ALA A 75 8.33 -1.22 19.09
N ARG A 76 8.99 -2.35 18.78
CA ARG A 76 8.31 -3.64 18.55
C ARG A 76 7.53 -4.10 19.78
N GLY A 77 8.06 -3.89 20.99
CA GLY A 77 7.40 -4.24 22.25
C GLY A 77 6.21 -3.34 22.62
N LEU A 78 6.02 -2.25 21.88
CA LEU A 78 4.93 -1.28 22.08
C LEU A 78 3.74 -1.50 21.15
N ILE A 79 3.82 -2.50 20.25
CA ILE A 79 2.68 -2.93 19.43
C ILE A 79 1.66 -3.63 20.34
N ARG A 80 0.38 -3.29 20.16
CA ARG A 80 -0.74 -3.83 20.96
C ARG A 80 -1.68 -4.67 20.12
N LEU A 81 -2.00 -4.22 18.92
CA LEU A 81 -2.89 -4.94 18.02
C LEU A 81 -2.39 -4.88 16.58
N VAL A 82 -2.81 -5.84 15.77
CA VAL A 82 -2.56 -5.97 14.34
C VAL A 82 -3.90 -6.10 13.63
N MET A 83 -4.05 -5.47 12.47
CA MET A 83 -5.26 -5.51 11.64
C MET A 83 -4.93 -5.40 10.15
N LEU A 84 -5.91 -5.64 9.28
CA LEU A 84 -5.80 -5.34 7.85
C LEU A 84 -6.37 -3.94 7.57
N VAL A 85 -5.83 -3.28 6.56
CA VAL A 85 -6.33 -1.99 6.07
C VAL A 85 -6.49 -2.03 4.55
N ASN A 86 -7.54 -1.40 4.05
CA ASN A 86 -7.67 -0.99 2.67
C ASN A 86 -7.44 0.51 2.58
N ASP A 87 -6.24 0.94 2.16
CA ASP A 87 -5.87 2.35 2.05
C ASP A 87 -6.23 2.94 0.67
N VAL A 88 -7.55 3.06 0.48
CA VAL A 88 -8.21 3.46 -0.76
C VAL A 88 -7.52 4.65 -1.42
N SER A 89 -7.26 4.53 -2.72
CA SER A 89 -6.57 5.54 -3.51
C SER A 89 -7.40 6.01 -4.71
N LEU A 90 -7.32 7.30 -5.00
CA LEU A 90 -7.87 7.93 -6.21
C LEU A 90 -6.71 8.34 -7.13
N ARG A 91 -6.26 7.37 -7.92
CA ARG A 91 -4.98 7.43 -8.66
C ARG A 91 -4.88 8.59 -9.64
N ASN A 92 -6.00 9.03 -10.21
CA ASN A 92 -5.99 10.13 -11.16
C ASN A 92 -5.83 11.51 -10.50
N LEU A 93 -6.01 11.60 -9.17
CA LEU A 93 -5.75 12.83 -8.40
C LEU A 93 -4.30 12.92 -7.91
N ILE A 94 -3.63 11.78 -7.72
CA ILE A 94 -2.29 11.69 -7.13
C ILE A 94 -1.26 12.61 -7.83
N PRO A 95 -1.08 12.59 -9.17
CA PRO A 95 -0.02 13.38 -9.80
C PRO A 95 -0.14 14.87 -9.56
N ALA A 96 -1.37 15.41 -9.67
CA ALA A 96 -1.64 16.84 -9.47
C ALA A 96 -1.53 17.24 -7.99
N GLU A 97 -1.86 16.33 -7.06
CA GLU A 97 -1.74 16.58 -5.63
C GLU A 97 -0.27 16.57 -5.17
N LEU A 98 0.51 15.55 -5.57
CA LEU A 98 1.94 15.48 -5.27
C LEU A 98 2.72 16.65 -5.90
N ALA A 99 2.34 17.12 -7.09
CA ALA A 99 2.95 18.28 -7.72
C ALA A 99 2.83 19.58 -6.88
N LYS A 100 1.89 19.64 -5.92
CA LYS A 100 1.77 20.77 -4.98
C LYS A 100 2.80 20.72 -3.85
N GLY A 101 3.41 19.56 -3.58
CA GLY A 101 4.45 19.39 -2.57
C GLY A 101 3.97 19.24 -1.13
N PHE A 102 2.66 19.09 -0.91
CA PHE A 102 2.06 18.95 0.44
C PHE A 102 1.67 17.52 0.81
N GLY A 103 2.01 16.54 -0.02
CA GLY A 103 1.59 15.15 0.16
C GLY A 103 0.13 14.93 -0.24
N PHE A 104 -0.42 13.80 0.18
CA PHE A 104 -1.77 13.34 -0.12
C PHE A 104 -2.82 13.97 0.81
N LEU A 105 -3.99 14.26 0.26
CA LEU A 105 -5.16 14.70 1.00
C LEU A 105 -6.44 14.21 0.29
N GLN A 106 -6.70 14.69 -0.91
CA GLN A 106 -7.91 14.34 -1.67
C GLN A 106 -7.76 13.00 -2.37
N SER A 107 -6.53 12.63 -2.75
CA SER A 107 -6.30 11.36 -3.45
C SER A 107 -6.32 10.14 -2.53
N LYS A 108 -6.40 10.35 -1.21
CA LYS A 108 -6.50 9.33 -0.17
C LYS A 108 -7.76 9.58 0.66
N PRO A 109 -8.94 9.14 0.17
CA PRO A 109 -10.18 9.20 0.95
C PRO A 109 -10.11 8.28 2.18
N SER A 110 -11.19 8.24 2.96
CA SER A 110 -11.32 7.41 4.17
C SER A 110 -10.94 5.95 3.87
N SER A 111 -9.98 5.41 4.62
CA SER A 111 -9.55 4.01 4.57
C SER A 111 -10.55 3.11 5.31
N ALA A 112 -10.43 1.79 5.13
CA ALA A 112 -11.24 0.81 5.86
C ALA A 112 -10.36 -0.21 6.60
N CYS A 113 -10.83 -0.69 7.75
CA CYS A 113 -10.14 -1.69 8.56
C CYS A 113 -10.86 -3.04 8.55
N SER A 114 -10.11 -4.11 8.85
CA SER A 114 -10.69 -5.41 9.15
C SER A 114 -11.63 -5.35 10.36
N PRO A 115 -12.66 -6.22 10.41
CA PRO A 115 -13.60 -6.30 11.54
C PRO A 115 -12.95 -6.48 12.91
N VAL A 116 -11.83 -7.21 12.94
CA VAL A 116 -11.11 -7.57 14.16
C VAL A 116 -9.67 -7.11 14.04
N ALA A 117 -9.13 -6.60 15.15
CA ALA A 117 -7.72 -6.45 15.38
C ALA A 117 -7.30 -7.46 16.47
N VAL A 118 -6.21 -8.18 16.26
CA VAL A 118 -5.74 -9.23 17.19
C VAL A 118 -4.41 -8.85 17.81
N THR A 119 -4.05 -9.44 18.95
CA THR A 119 -2.72 -9.20 19.54
C THR A 119 -1.64 -9.95 18.75
N PRO A 120 -0.37 -9.52 18.81
CA PRO A 120 0.74 -10.27 18.24
C PRO A 120 0.82 -11.73 18.70
N GLU A 121 0.45 -12.03 19.95
CA GLU A 121 0.48 -13.39 20.50
C GLU A 121 -0.52 -14.33 19.81
N GLU A 122 -1.71 -13.83 19.44
CA GLU A 122 -2.72 -14.60 18.72
C GLU A 122 -2.24 -15.04 17.32
N LEU A 123 -1.29 -14.29 16.73
CA LEU A 123 -0.68 -14.62 15.46
C LEU A 123 0.38 -15.73 15.57
N GLY A 124 0.82 -16.07 16.79
CA GLY A 124 1.79 -17.13 17.05
C GLY A 124 3.07 -16.98 16.23
N SER A 125 3.51 -18.08 15.60
CA SER A 125 4.74 -18.09 14.78
C SER A 125 4.63 -17.29 13.48
N ALA A 126 3.43 -16.86 13.08
CA ALA A 126 3.26 -16.00 11.92
C ALA A 126 3.71 -14.57 12.20
N TRP A 127 3.69 -14.13 13.47
CA TRP A 127 4.25 -12.85 13.86
C TRP A 127 5.69 -13.02 14.34
N LYS A 128 6.65 -12.54 13.54
CA LYS A 128 8.08 -12.64 13.87
C LYS A 128 8.84 -11.45 13.30
N ASP A 129 9.93 -11.07 13.98
CA ASP A 129 10.82 -9.99 13.56
C ASP A 129 10.10 -8.65 13.25
N GLY A 130 8.99 -8.39 13.95
CA GLY A 130 8.17 -7.19 13.75
C GLY A 130 7.35 -7.18 12.46
N LYS A 131 7.08 -8.35 11.86
CA LYS A 131 6.31 -8.54 10.63
C LYS A 131 5.33 -9.70 10.75
N LEU A 132 4.30 -9.68 9.89
CA LEU A 132 3.34 -10.75 9.74
C LEU A 132 3.68 -11.60 8.50
N HIS A 133 3.93 -12.89 8.68
CA HIS A 133 4.38 -13.82 7.63
C HIS A 133 3.25 -14.74 7.15
N LEU A 134 2.24 -14.16 6.51
CA LEU A 134 1.14 -14.88 5.86
C LEU A 134 0.73 -14.21 4.54
N PRO A 135 0.08 -14.94 3.62
CA PRO A 135 -0.50 -14.37 2.41
C PRO A 135 -1.62 -13.39 2.74
N LEU A 136 -1.56 -12.18 2.18
CA LEU A 136 -2.66 -11.21 2.17
C LEU A 136 -3.53 -11.46 0.94
N LEU A 137 -4.75 -11.96 1.17
CA LEU A 137 -5.65 -12.38 0.09
C LEU A 137 -6.50 -11.20 -0.35
N ALA A 138 -6.32 -10.73 -1.57
CA ALA A 138 -7.14 -9.71 -2.21
C ALA A 138 -7.95 -10.32 -3.36
N GLN A 139 -9.24 -9.96 -3.44
CA GLN A 139 -10.13 -10.34 -4.52
C GLN A 139 -10.84 -9.11 -5.09
N ILE A 140 -11.09 -9.13 -6.39
CA ILE A 140 -11.93 -8.15 -7.09
C ILE A 140 -13.03 -8.92 -7.79
N ASN A 141 -14.30 -8.55 -7.56
CA ASN A 141 -15.47 -9.21 -8.16
C ASN A 141 -15.49 -10.73 -7.93
N GLY A 142 -15.13 -11.16 -6.72
CA GLY A 142 -15.02 -12.57 -6.33
C GLY A 142 -13.87 -13.34 -6.97
N LYS A 143 -13.02 -12.69 -7.78
CA LYS A 143 -11.86 -13.31 -8.43
C LYS A 143 -10.59 -12.98 -7.64
N PRO A 144 -9.70 -13.97 -7.40
CA PRO A 144 -8.39 -13.70 -6.80
C PRO A 144 -7.60 -12.67 -7.62
N PHE A 145 -7.16 -11.61 -6.94
CA PHE A 145 -6.34 -10.54 -7.52
C PHE A 145 -4.91 -10.59 -6.97
N GLY A 146 -4.77 -10.79 -5.66
CA GLY A 146 -3.49 -10.86 -4.96
C GLY A 146 -3.48 -11.88 -3.83
N LYS A 147 -2.31 -12.47 -3.63
CA LYS A 147 -1.93 -13.28 -2.46
C LYS A 147 -0.47 -13.04 -2.06
N PRO A 148 0.08 -11.81 -2.10
CA PRO A 148 1.46 -11.58 -1.71
C PRO A 148 1.65 -11.89 -0.21
N GLN A 149 2.84 -12.36 0.14
CA GLN A 149 3.29 -12.64 1.50
C GLN A 149 3.66 -11.33 2.21
N ALA A 150 2.93 -10.99 3.27
CA ALA A 150 3.08 -9.72 3.98
C ALA A 150 4.48 -9.48 4.58
N GLY A 151 5.16 -10.55 5.01
CA GLY A 151 6.49 -10.46 5.61
C GLY A 151 7.65 -10.53 4.61
N VAL A 152 7.37 -10.82 3.34
CA VAL A 152 8.37 -10.89 2.26
C VAL A 152 8.44 -9.54 1.57
N ASP A 153 9.65 -9.10 1.21
CA ASP A 153 9.94 -7.80 0.57
C ASP A 153 9.47 -6.53 1.33
N MET A 154 8.85 -6.67 2.50
CA MET A 154 8.65 -5.58 3.46
C MET A 154 10.01 -5.12 3.98
N THR A 155 10.59 -4.08 3.38
CA THR A 155 11.97 -3.65 3.62
C THR A 155 12.21 -3.20 5.07
N PHE A 156 11.22 -2.52 5.67
CA PHE A 156 11.26 -2.04 7.04
C PHE A 156 10.19 -2.75 7.87
N ASP A 157 10.56 -3.38 8.98
CA ASP A 157 9.58 -3.93 9.94
C ASP A 157 8.85 -2.83 10.72
N PHE A 158 7.78 -3.20 11.43
CA PHE A 158 6.97 -2.24 12.17
C PHE A 158 7.75 -1.49 13.27
N GLY A 159 8.78 -2.08 13.87
CA GLY A 159 9.65 -1.39 14.82
C GLY A 159 10.36 -0.21 14.19
N VAL A 160 10.97 -0.41 13.01
CA VAL A 160 11.63 0.65 12.24
C VAL A 160 10.63 1.73 11.83
N LEU A 161 9.45 1.33 11.38
CA LEU A 161 8.39 2.24 10.96
C LEU A 161 7.87 3.12 12.11
N ILE A 162 7.66 2.53 13.29
CA ILE A 162 7.23 3.24 14.50
C ILE A 162 8.32 4.19 14.98
N ALA A 163 9.56 3.71 15.11
CA ALA A 163 10.70 4.54 15.52
C ALA A 163 10.91 5.74 14.58
N HIS A 164 10.74 5.54 13.27
CA HIS A 164 10.78 6.62 12.31
C HIS A 164 9.68 7.67 12.55
N ALA A 165 8.43 7.23 12.76
CA ALA A 165 7.32 8.13 13.04
C ALA A 165 7.48 8.88 14.37
N ALA A 166 8.08 8.23 15.37
CA ALA A 166 8.33 8.79 16.70
C ALA A 166 9.65 9.59 16.80
N LYS A 167 10.38 9.79 15.70
CA LYS A 167 11.71 10.44 15.72
C LYS A 167 11.68 11.84 16.35
N THR A 168 10.61 12.60 16.13
CA THR A 168 10.48 14.00 16.59
C THR A 168 9.17 14.29 17.30
N ARG A 169 8.43 13.24 17.69
CA ARG A 169 7.19 13.34 18.45
C ARG A 169 6.93 12.02 19.20
N PRO A 170 6.18 12.02 20.31
CA PRO A 170 5.61 10.79 20.83
C PRO A 170 4.46 10.32 19.92
N LEU A 171 4.10 9.03 20.01
CA LEU A 171 2.84 8.51 19.49
C LEU A 171 1.97 8.11 20.69
N VAL A 172 0.71 8.52 20.68
CA VAL A 172 -0.23 8.19 21.77
C VAL A 172 -0.76 6.78 21.61
N ALA A 173 -1.16 6.15 22.72
CA ALA A 173 -1.89 4.88 22.67
C ALA A 173 -3.08 4.97 21.70
N GLY A 174 -3.22 3.94 20.85
CA GLY A 174 -4.20 3.91 19.77
C GLY A 174 -3.68 4.45 18.43
N SER A 175 -2.44 4.93 18.34
CA SER A 175 -1.85 5.34 17.07
C SER A 175 -1.76 4.17 16.09
N VAL A 176 -2.21 4.38 14.86
CA VAL A 176 -2.22 3.37 13.80
C VAL A 176 -1.05 3.59 12.85
N VAL A 177 -0.35 2.51 12.54
CA VAL A 177 0.86 2.52 11.73
C VAL A 177 0.73 1.46 10.64
N GLY A 178 0.52 1.87 9.39
CA GLY A 178 0.39 0.97 8.23
C GLY A 178 1.73 0.52 7.63
N SER A 179 1.76 -0.65 7.01
CA SER A 179 2.95 -1.19 6.33
C SER A 179 3.27 -0.50 5.01
N GLY A 180 2.28 0.15 4.39
CA GLY A 180 2.26 0.35 2.95
C GLY A 180 1.67 -0.89 2.25
N THR A 181 1.22 -0.71 1.01
CA THR A 181 0.70 -1.79 0.15
C THR A 181 1.67 -2.98 0.13
N VAL A 182 1.15 -4.19 0.41
CA VAL A 182 1.97 -5.41 0.38
C VAL A 182 2.33 -5.78 -1.05
N SER A 183 3.63 -5.87 -1.35
CA SER A 183 4.15 -6.21 -2.67
C SER A 183 5.26 -7.24 -2.56
N ASN A 184 5.35 -8.15 -3.53
CA ASN A 184 6.45 -9.10 -3.63
C ASN A 184 7.03 -9.11 -5.04
N ARG A 185 8.35 -9.30 -5.10
CA ARG A 185 9.04 -9.66 -6.34
C ARG A 185 8.68 -11.09 -6.76
N ASP A 186 8.86 -11.37 -8.04
CA ASP A 186 8.78 -12.73 -8.56
C ASP A 186 10.06 -13.52 -8.21
N ALA A 187 10.02 -14.84 -8.40
CA ALA A 187 11.15 -15.72 -8.06
C ALA A 187 12.45 -15.40 -8.82
N ASP A 188 12.35 -14.78 -9.99
CA ASP A 188 13.47 -14.30 -10.80
C ASP A 188 13.95 -12.88 -10.41
N GLY A 189 13.36 -12.29 -9.36
CA GLY A 189 13.62 -10.91 -8.91
C GLY A 189 12.86 -9.84 -9.67
N GLY A 190 12.04 -10.22 -10.66
CA GLY A 190 11.18 -9.35 -11.45
C GLY A 190 10.00 -8.77 -10.65
N PRO A 191 9.17 -7.92 -11.26
CA PRO A 191 8.15 -7.11 -10.56
C PRO A 191 6.85 -7.89 -10.23
N GLY A 192 6.92 -9.20 -10.04
CA GLY A 192 5.74 -10.05 -9.81
C GLY A 192 4.95 -10.36 -11.09
N ARG A 193 3.94 -11.21 -10.96
CA ARG A 193 3.00 -11.59 -12.04
C ARG A 193 1.58 -11.65 -11.50
N PRO A 194 0.55 -11.37 -12.33
CA PRO A 194 -0.84 -11.65 -12.00
C PRO A 194 -1.04 -13.10 -11.57
N ILE A 195 -2.05 -13.36 -10.73
CA ILE A 195 -2.42 -14.73 -10.34
C ILE A 195 -2.75 -15.59 -11.57
N ALA A 196 -3.41 -15.01 -12.58
CA ALA A 196 -3.75 -15.71 -13.83
C ALA A 196 -2.52 -16.19 -14.63
N GLU A 197 -1.35 -15.60 -14.39
CA GLU A 197 -0.08 -15.97 -15.02
C GLU A 197 0.82 -16.82 -14.09
N GLY A 198 0.24 -17.35 -13.01
CA GLY A 198 0.93 -18.19 -12.04
C GLY A 198 1.73 -17.44 -10.98
N GLY A 199 1.62 -16.10 -10.91
CA GLY A 199 2.27 -15.30 -9.88
C GLY A 199 1.49 -15.22 -8.55
N LEU A 200 2.00 -14.40 -7.63
CA LEU A 200 1.32 -14.05 -6.39
C LEU A 200 0.25 -12.96 -6.56
N GLY A 201 0.20 -12.28 -7.71
CA GLY A 201 -0.65 -11.11 -7.91
C GLY A 201 -0.20 -9.91 -7.08
N TYR A 202 -1.12 -8.97 -6.89
CA TYR A 202 -0.81 -7.64 -6.37
C TYR A 202 -1.81 -7.20 -5.29
N ALA A 203 -1.41 -6.28 -4.42
CA ALA A 203 -2.30 -5.71 -3.40
C ALA A 203 -2.91 -4.35 -3.81
N CYS A 204 -2.56 -3.83 -4.99
CA CYS A 204 -3.21 -2.69 -5.63
C CYS A 204 -3.22 -2.82 -7.16
N ILE A 205 -4.19 -2.18 -7.83
CA ILE A 205 -4.29 -2.16 -9.30
C ILE A 205 -3.18 -1.31 -9.91
N ALA A 206 -2.76 -0.24 -9.23
CA ALA A 206 -1.68 0.62 -9.72
C ALA A 206 -0.37 -0.15 -9.92
N GLU A 207 -0.03 -1.09 -9.03
CA GLU A 207 1.15 -1.94 -9.19
C GLU A 207 1.02 -2.83 -10.43
N GLN A 208 -0.11 -3.54 -10.60
CA GLN A 208 -0.32 -4.36 -11.80
C GLN A 208 -0.22 -3.53 -13.08
N ARG A 209 -0.86 -2.35 -13.12
CA ARG A 209 -0.81 -1.42 -14.26
C ARG A 209 0.61 -0.93 -14.56
N MET A 210 1.43 -0.72 -13.53
CA MET A 210 2.84 -0.39 -13.70
C MET A 210 3.60 -1.55 -14.35
N VAL A 211 3.37 -2.79 -13.91
CA VAL A 211 3.98 -3.99 -14.51
C VAL A 211 3.55 -4.19 -15.96
N GLU A 212 2.27 -4.02 -16.26
CA GLU A 212 1.73 -4.05 -17.63
C GLU A 212 2.41 -3.00 -18.51
N THR A 213 2.60 -1.78 -17.99
CA THR A 213 3.30 -0.72 -18.73
C THR A 213 4.76 -1.09 -19.00
N ILE A 214 5.46 -1.65 -18.02
CA ILE A 214 6.86 -2.07 -18.15
C ILE A 214 7.00 -3.21 -19.18
N ARG A 215 6.09 -4.19 -19.17
CA ARG A 215 6.18 -5.40 -20.02
C ARG A 215 5.59 -5.21 -21.41
N GLU A 216 4.50 -4.47 -21.51
CA GLU A 216 3.65 -4.41 -22.71
C GLU A 216 3.54 -2.99 -23.28
N GLY A 217 4.17 -2.00 -22.64
CA GLY A 217 4.19 -0.60 -23.08
C GLY A 217 2.97 0.23 -22.68
N ALA A 218 1.90 -0.39 -22.17
CA ALA A 218 0.71 0.31 -21.68
C ALA A 218 -0.06 -0.48 -20.64
N ALA A 219 -0.67 0.21 -19.69
CA ALA A 219 -1.59 -0.40 -18.71
C ALA A 219 -2.92 -0.78 -19.36
N ARG A 220 -3.38 -2.01 -19.12
CA ARG A 220 -4.62 -2.60 -19.65
C ARG A 220 -5.68 -2.79 -18.58
N THR A 221 -5.29 -3.14 -17.35
CA THR A 221 -6.24 -3.39 -16.27
C THR A 221 -6.91 -2.09 -15.83
N PRO A 222 -8.25 -1.96 -15.90
CA PRO A 222 -8.94 -0.76 -15.46
C PRO A 222 -8.88 -0.62 -13.93
N PHE A 223 -8.96 0.63 -13.45
CA PHE A 223 -9.29 0.90 -12.05
C PHE A 223 -10.74 0.50 -11.74
N LEU A 224 -11.07 0.42 -10.44
CA LEU A 224 -12.39 0.02 -9.96
C LEU A 224 -13.47 1.00 -10.45
N ARG A 225 -14.65 0.45 -10.74
CA ARG A 225 -15.85 1.15 -11.22
C ARG A 225 -17.02 0.89 -10.27
N PHE A 226 -18.09 1.67 -10.42
CA PHE A 226 -19.32 1.40 -9.66
C PHE A 226 -19.83 -0.01 -9.92
N GLY A 227 -20.23 -0.70 -8.86
CA GLY A 227 -20.64 -2.10 -8.85
C GLY A 227 -19.48 -3.10 -8.72
N ASP A 228 -18.22 -2.66 -8.80
CA ASP A 228 -17.10 -3.55 -8.47
C ASP A 228 -17.06 -3.82 -6.95
N SER A 229 -16.69 -5.04 -6.58
CA SER A 229 -16.48 -5.45 -5.19
C SER A 229 -15.02 -5.79 -4.92
N VAL A 230 -14.55 -5.44 -3.72
CA VAL A 230 -13.23 -5.76 -3.19
C VAL A 230 -13.38 -6.57 -1.92
N ARG A 231 -12.60 -7.65 -1.80
CA ARG A 231 -12.48 -8.43 -0.57
C ARG A 231 -11.02 -8.60 -0.17
N ILE A 232 -10.66 -8.22 1.06
CA ILE A 232 -9.31 -8.38 1.62
C ILE A 232 -9.41 -9.21 2.90
N GLU A 233 -8.64 -10.30 2.96
CA GLU A 233 -8.66 -11.25 4.08
C GLU A 233 -7.27 -11.83 4.32
N MET A 234 -7.04 -12.33 5.53
CA MET A 234 -5.89 -13.17 5.83
C MET A 234 -6.33 -14.38 6.66
N LYS A 235 -5.82 -15.55 6.29
CA LYS A 235 -6.17 -16.84 6.89
C LYS A 235 -4.95 -17.45 7.57
N ASN A 236 -5.19 -18.16 8.67
CA ASN A 236 -4.14 -18.94 9.34
C ASN A 236 -3.84 -20.24 8.56
N ALA A 237 -2.88 -21.02 9.04
CA ALA A 237 -2.46 -22.27 8.40
C ALA A 237 -3.58 -23.33 8.27
N SER A 238 -4.59 -23.26 9.15
CA SER A 238 -5.77 -24.14 9.10
C SER A 238 -6.87 -23.61 8.16
N GLY A 239 -6.67 -22.45 7.52
CA GLY A 239 -7.62 -21.84 6.60
C GLY A 239 -8.72 -21.01 7.26
N HIS A 240 -8.65 -20.77 8.57
CA HIS A 240 -9.60 -19.90 9.28
C HIS A 240 -9.21 -18.43 9.15
N SER A 241 -10.21 -17.56 9.01
CA SER A 241 -10.03 -16.11 8.97
C SER A 241 -9.47 -15.61 10.30
N ILE A 242 -8.41 -14.80 10.26
CA ILE A 242 -7.80 -14.24 11.48
C ILE A 242 -8.51 -12.95 11.89
N PHE A 243 -8.69 -12.04 10.93
CA PHE A 243 -9.17 -10.68 11.18
C PHE A 243 -10.65 -10.49 10.77
N GLY A 244 -11.30 -11.53 10.26
CA GLY A 244 -12.42 -11.38 9.34
C GLY A 244 -11.93 -10.89 7.97
N ALA A 245 -12.85 -10.42 7.14
CA ALA A 245 -12.53 -9.85 5.83
C ALA A 245 -13.07 -8.42 5.74
N ILE A 246 -12.30 -7.55 5.11
CA ILE A 246 -12.78 -6.28 4.56
C ILE A 246 -13.55 -6.63 3.27
N GLU A 247 -14.83 -6.28 3.17
CA GLU A 247 -15.66 -6.61 2.01
C GLU A 247 -16.53 -5.42 1.60
N GLN A 248 -16.22 -4.85 0.44
CA GLN A 248 -16.70 -3.52 0.10
C GLN A 248 -17.11 -3.42 -1.37
N GLU A 249 -18.20 -2.70 -1.62
CA GLU A 249 -18.68 -2.38 -2.97
C GLU A 249 -18.41 -0.91 -3.32
N ILE A 250 -18.03 -0.65 -4.56
CA ILE A 250 -17.82 0.70 -5.08
C ILE A 250 -19.16 1.26 -5.53
N MET A 251 -19.64 2.33 -4.86
CA MET A 251 -20.99 2.85 -5.04
C MET A 251 -21.00 4.35 -5.30
N PRO A 252 -21.93 4.87 -6.12
CA PRO A 252 -22.08 6.30 -6.28
C PRO A 252 -22.44 6.96 -4.95
N TYR A 253 -21.92 8.16 -4.71
CA TYR A 253 -22.35 8.96 -3.57
C TYR A 253 -23.65 9.69 -3.87
N VAL A 254 -24.62 9.51 -2.99
CA VAL A 254 -25.87 10.26 -2.98
C VAL A 254 -25.89 11.08 -1.69
N ARG A 255 -26.20 12.38 -1.82
CA ARG A 255 -26.35 13.29 -0.69
C ARG A 255 -27.70 13.13 -0.01
#